data_AF-A0AAD9UQ79-F1
#
_entry.id   AF-A0AAD9UQ79-F1
#
_cell.length_a   1.000
_cell.length_b   1.000
_cell.length_c   1.000
_cell.angle_alpha   90.00
_cell.angle_beta   90.00
_cell.angle_gamma   90.00
#
_symmetry.space_group_name_H-M   'P 1'
#
loop_
_entity.id
_entity.type
_entity.pdbx_description
1 polymer ?
#
loop_
_entity_poly.entity_id
_entity_poly.type
_entity_poly.pdbx_seq_one_letter_code
_entity_poly.pdbx_strand_id
1 'polypeptide(L)'
;MTTLWVVLLIGTCRTLCFSLTKTHNPRNSVLGSVPQKSIQHCYRTKSPLIAKVHSVSKLGSNGFDRSFYHIVVDHGGRFKYSAGQYCGVIPPGMRQDINRPHHCRSYTMTALRPQDCIDPQNGFALCVRTPYMENYDTCVDDNANKSICSRYLVSVKPGDEIKILGPFTGKLLLSDYDLSGKSNIIMVATGAGIAPFMAHLQILLGENENCNGDDAGKIILIFGVQGDDTFLYRNELEKYQSQFPNRFELIKAYSQHPVPSERAYVQVWKFTKY
;
A
#
# COMPACT_ATOMS: atom_id res chain seq x y z
N MET A 1 -11.03 60.07 6.45
CA MET A 1 -10.95 60.91 5.24
C MET A 1 -10.17 60.15 4.19
N THR A 2 -10.83 59.86 3.09
CA THR A 2 -10.43 59.13 1.90
C THR A 2 -9.37 59.90 1.11
N THR A 3 -8.33 59.22 0.62
CA THR A 3 -7.80 59.51 -0.73
C THR A 3 -7.16 58.26 -1.33
N LEU A 4 -7.73 57.86 -2.45
CA LEU A 4 -7.39 56.75 -3.33
C LEU A 4 -6.36 57.27 -4.35
N TRP A 5 -5.31 56.51 -4.65
CA TRP A 5 -4.54 56.65 -5.89
C TRP A 5 -4.27 55.26 -6.47
N VAL A 6 -4.86 55.01 -7.64
CA VAL A 6 -4.58 53.88 -8.52
C VAL A 6 -3.84 54.44 -9.72
N VAL A 7 -2.62 53.95 -9.99
CA VAL A 7 -1.99 54.03 -11.31
C VAL A 7 -1.31 52.69 -11.59
N LEU A 8 -1.92 51.95 -12.52
CA LEU A 8 -1.37 50.86 -13.35
C LEU A 8 -0.32 51.51 -14.30
N LEU A 9 0.82 50.95 -14.71
CA LEU A 9 0.98 49.75 -15.52
C LEU A 9 2.48 49.58 -15.94
N ILE A 10 2.90 48.32 -16.13
CA ILE A 10 3.92 47.81 -17.07
C ILE A 10 5.41 47.87 -16.66
N GLY A 11 6.05 46.69 -16.65
CA GLY A 11 7.29 46.52 -17.43
C GLY A 11 8.60 46.27 -16.67
N THR A 12 8.89 44.98 -16.47
CA THR A 12 10.21 44.32 -16.68
C THR A 12 11.47 44.73 -15.88
N CYS A 13 12.22 43.68 -15.53
CA CYS A 13 13.62 43.65 -15.10
C CYS A 13 13.96 44.23 -13.71
N ARG A 14 14.04 43.35 -12.71
CA ARG A 14 14.96 43.53 -11.58
C ARG A 14 16.06 42.48 -11.62
N THR A 15 17.23 42.96 -11.98
CA THR A 15 18.56 42.39 -11.83
C THR A 15 18.78 41.95 -10.36
N LEU A 16 19.08 40.68 -10.12
CA LEU A 16 19.59 40.22 -8.83
C LEU A 16 21.05 40.68 -8.71
N CYS A 17 21.30 41.64 -7.82
CA CYS A 17 22.64 42.09 -7.47
C CYS A 17 23.20 41.15 -6.39
N PHE A 18 24.22 40.35 -6.73
CA PHE A 18 24.99 39.58 -5.74
C PHE A 18 26.06 40.48 -5.14
N SER A 19 25.93 40.81 -3.85
CA SER A 19 27.03 41.33 -3.05
C SER A 19 27.65 40.18 -2.26
N LEU A 20 28.87 39.80 -2.63
CA LEU A 20 29.70 38.85 -1.88
C LEU A 20 30.45 39.60 -0.79
N THR A 21 29.91 39.62 0.43
CA THR A 21 30.70 39.94 1.62
C THR A 21 31.05 38.65 2.36
N LYS A 22 32.31 38.22 2.22
CA LYS A 22 32.95 37.34 3.21
C LYS A 22 33.17 38.19 4.47
N THR A 23 32.73 37.72 5.64
CA THR A 23 33.61 37.42 6.78
C THR A 23 32.85 37.00 8.04
N HIS A 24 33.45 36.02 8.70
CA HIS A 24 33.43 35.67 10.12
C HIS A 24 32.18 35.04 10.79
N ASN A 25 32.40 33.78 11.16
CA ASN A 25 31.64 32.95 12.09
C ASN A 25 31.86 33.43 13.54
N PRO A 26 30.81 33.42 14.40
CA PRO A 26 30.90 32.59 15.59
C PRO A 26 29.59 31.85 15.96
N ARG A 27 29.74 30.53 16.11
CA ARG A 27 29.13 29.58 17.07
C ARG A 27 27.63 29.67 17.42
N ASN A 28 27.00 28.50 17.23
CA ASN A 28 25.80 27.95 17.87
C ASN A 28 24.44 28.54 17.48
N SER A 29 23.90 28.02 16.38
CA SER A 29 22.48 27.67 16.32
C SER A 29 22.38 26.21 15.90
N VAL A 30 21.66 25.42 16.68
CA VAL A 30 21.30 24.03 16.38
C VAL A 30 20.36 24.07 15.17
N LEU A 31 20.94 24.03 13.97
CA LEU A 31 20.21 23.77 12.74
C LEU A 31 19.75 22.32 12.78
N GLY A 32 18.42 22.15 12.87
CA GLY A 32 17.76 20.86 12.76
C GLY A 32 18.33 20.09 11.59
N SER A 33 18.73 18.85 11.86
CA SER A 33 19.19 17.91 10.85
C SER A 33 18.11 17.76 9.78
N VAL A 34 18.42 18.21 8.56
CA VAL A 34 17.72 17.75 7.36
C VAL A 34 17.73 16.22 7.41
N PRO A 35 16.58 15.52 7.31
CA PRO A 35 16.59 14.07 7.34
C PRO A 35 17.45 13.58 6.18
N GLN A 36 18.54 12.88 6.48
CA GLN A 36 19.31 12.14 5.48
C GLN A 36 18.34 11.16 4.83
N LYS A 37 17.93 11.44 3.59
CA LYS A 37 17.12 10.52 2.79
C LYS A 37 17.95 9.24 2.64
N SER A 38 17.58 8.21 3.39
CA SER A 38 18.27 6.92 3.38
C SER A 38 18.38 6.42 1.94
N ILE A 39 19.56 5.97 1.52
CA ILE A 39 19.79 5.47 0.17
C ILE A 39 18.96 4.20 -0.01
N GLN A 40 17.77 4.35 -0.59
CA GLN A 40 16.89 3.24 -0.90
C GLN A 40 17.45 2.50 -2.12
N HIS A 41 18.03 1.31 -1.91
CA HIS A 41 18.49 0.47 -2.99
C HIS A 41 17.30 0.01 -3.84
N CYS A 42 17.24 0.50 -5.09
CA CYS A 42 16.19 0.14 -6.04
C CYS A 42 16.67 -0.97 -6.98
N TYR A 43 16.03 -2.13 -6.88
CA TYR A 43 16.25 -3.31 -7.72
C TYR A 43 15.56 -3.15 -9.08
N ARG A 44 16.29 -3.45 -10.15
CA ARG A 44 15.85 -3.26 -11.55
C ARG A 44 15.88 -4.58 -12.30
N THR A 45 15.26 -4.64 -13.47
CA THR A 45 15.16 -5.87 -14.28
C THR A 45 16.51 -6.54 -14.56
N LYS A 46 17.59 -5.77 -14.70
CA LYS A 46 18.96 -6.29 -14.92
C LYS A 46 19.58 -6.90 -13.67
N SER A 47 19.19 -6.42 -12.49
CA SER A 47 19.72 -6.82 -11.19
C SER A 47 18.55 -6.89 -10.18
N PRO A 48 17.64 -7.87 -10.34
CA PRO A 48 16.51 -8.05 -9.44
C PRO A 48 17.02 -8.56 -8.09
N LEU A 49 16.27 -8.26 -7.02
CA LEU A 49 16.47 -8.94 -5.75
C LEU A 49 15.96 -10.37 -5.86
N ILE A 50 16.78 -11.33 -5.46
CA ILE A 50 16.34 -12.70 -5.21
C ILE A 50 15.94 -12.79 -3.73
N ALA A 51 14.64 -12.90 -3.48
CA ALA A 51 14.04 -13.03 -2.16
C ALA A 51 13.39 -14.41 -2.02
N LYS A 52 13.14 -14.86 -0.80
CA LYS A 52 12.52 -16.16 -0.52
C LYS A 52 11.07 -15.98 -0.12
N VAL A 53 10.21 -16.90 -0.54
CA VAL A 53 8.84 -16.99 -0.05
C VAL A 53 8.88 -17.55 1.36
N HIS A 54 8.35 -16.82 2.32
CA HIS A 54 8.25 -17.29 3.70
C HIS A 54 6.97 -18.12 3.89
N SER A 55 5.83 -17.60 3.43
CA SER A 55 4.56 -18.30 3.53
C SER A 55 3.56 -17.86 2.46
N VAL A 56 2.61 -18.73 2.15
CA VAL A 56 1.46 -18.45 1.27
C VAL A 56 0.21 -18.91 2.01
N SER A 57 -0.72 -17.98 2.27
CA SER A 57 -1.96 -18.27 3.00
C SER A 57 -3.18 -17.72 2.25
N LYS A 58 -4.25 -18.52 2.15
CA LYS A 58 -5.52 -18.08 1.54
C LYS A 58 -6.25 -17.17 2.53
N LEU A 59 -6.64 -15.98 2.09
CA LEU A 59 -7.41 -15.01 2.88
C LEU A 59 -8.91 -15.18 2.72
N GLY A 60 -9.35 -15.55 1.51
CA GLY A 60 -10.76 -15.62 1.20
C GLY A 60 -11.01 -15.94 -0.27
N SER A 61 -12.24 -16.29 -0.60
CA SER A 61 -12.67 -16.59 -1.95
C SER A 61 -14.18 -16.47 -2.04
N ASN A 62 -14.70 -16.17 -3.22
CA ASN A 62 -16.14 -16.27 -3.46
C ASN A 62 -16.59 -17.64 -3.98
N GLY A 63 -15.71 -18.65 -3.96
CA GLY A 63 -16.02 -20.02 -4.41
C GLY A 63 -16.29 -20.15 -5.91
N PHE A 64 -16.11 -19.09 -6.70
CA PHE A 64 -16.50 -19.06 -8.10
C PHE A 64 -15.37 -18.64 -9.04
N ASP A 65 -15.00 -17.35 -9.08
CA ASP A 65 -14.06 -16.81 -10.07
C ASP A 65 -12.78 -16.25 -9.44
N ARG A 66 -12.71 -16.04 -8.12
CA ARG A 66 -11.57 -15.37 -7.49
C ARG A 66 -11.23 -15.88 -6.10
N SER A 67 -9.94 -15.95 -5.83
CA SER A 67 -9.34 -16.18 -4.52
C SER A 67 -8.35 -15.07 -4.19
N PHE A 68 -8.19 -14.80 -2.90
CA PHE A 68 -7.25 -13.82 -2.37
C PHE A 68 -6.25 -14.53 -1.46
N TYR A 69 -4.99 -14.17 -1.60
CA TYR A 69 -3.88 -14.75 -0.85
C TYR A 69 -3.05 -13.66 -0.19
N HIS A 70 -2.53 -14.00 0.98
CA HIS A 70 -1.51 -13.25 1.70
C HIS A 70 -0.20 -14.03 1.57
N ILE A 71 0.78 -13.41 0.92
CA ILE A 71 2.07 -14.03 0.61
C ILE A 71 3.16 -13.24 1.31
N VAL A 72 3.88 -13.90 2.22
CA VAL A 72 4.97 -13.31 2.97
C VAL A 72 6.28 -13.57 2.24
N VAL A 73 7.07 -12.53 2.09
CA VAL A 73 8.34 -12.53 1.39
C VAL A 73 9.45 -12.16 2.35
N ASP A 74 10.46 -13.02 2.46
CA ASP A 74 11.71 -12.78 3.18
C ASP A 74 12.77 -12.22 2.24
N HIS A 75 13.15 -10.96 2.45
CA HIS A 75 14.22 -10.28 1.75
C HIS A 75 15.52 -10.16 2.55
N GLY A 76 15.56 -10.69 3.79
CA GLY A 76 16.74 -10.68 4.65
C GLY A 76 17.30 -9.28 4.91
N GLY A 77 16.42 -8.30 5.10
CA GLY A 77 16.81 -6.93 5.42
C GLY A 77 17.30 -6.08 4.25
N ARG A 78 17.46 -6.67 3.05
CA ARG A 78 18.03 -6.00 1.86
C ARG A 78 17.06 -5.11 1.10
N PHE A 79 15.76 -5.22 1.34
CA PHE A 79 14.72 -4.46 0.66
C PHE A 79 14.09 -3.46 1.63
N LYS A 80 14.56 -2.21 1.63
CA LYS A 80 14.03 -1.17 2.51
C LYS A 80 12.88 -0.45 1.81
N TYR A 81 11.69 -0.44 2.41
CA TYR A 81 10.49 0.17 1.83
C TYR A 81 9.72 0.99 2.87
N SER A 82 8.76 1.78 2.39
CA SER A 82 7.80 2.51 3.23
C SER A 82 6.38 2.12 2.85
N ALA A 83 5.43 2.23 3.79
CA ALA A 83 4.03 1.96 3.50
C ALA A 83 3.51 2.85 2.35
N GLY A 84 2.68 2.27 1.49
CA GLY A 84 2.23 2.92 0.25
C GLY A 84 3.14 2.71 -0.97
N GLN A 85 4.34 2.15 -0.78
CA GLN A 85 5.17 1.70 -1.90
C GLN A 85 4.71 0.33 -2.45
N TYR A 86 5.17 0.02 -3.66
CA TYR A 86 4.90 -1.26 -4.32
C TYR A 86 6.19 -1.88 -4.88
N CYS A 87 6.16 -3.18 -5.14
CA CYS A 87 7.26 -3.92 -5.76
C CYS A 87 6.82 -4.53 -7.09
N GLY A 88 7.78 -4.81 -7.97
CA GLY A 88 7.52 -5.61 -9.17
C GLY A 88 7.92 -7.07 -8.96
N VAL A 89 7.10 -8.02 -9.38
CA VAL A 89 7.44 -9.44 -9.41
C VAL A 89 7.59 -9.91 -10.84
N ILE A 90 8.70 -10.57 -11.16
CA ILE A 90 8.93 -11.20 -12.48
C ILE A 90 8.61 -12.70 -12.35
N PRO A 91 7.55 -13.21 -13.00
CA PRO A 91 7.29 -14.64 -13.01
C PRO A 91 8.30 -15.36 -13.91
N PRO A 92 8.64 -16.63 -13.60
CA PRO A 92 9.54 -17.45 -14.41
C PRO A 92 8.88 -17.82 -15.74
N GLY A 93 9.70 -18.17 -16.73
CA GLY A 93 9.24 -18.56 -18.06
C GLY A 93 9.36 -17.46 -19.10
N MET A 94 8.97 -17.81 -20.32
CA MET A 94 9.03 -16.95 -21.49
C MET A 94 7.63 -16.79 -22.08
N ARG A 95 7.36 -15.63 -22.68
CA ARG A 95 6.15 -15.46 -23.48
C ARG A 95 6.30 -16.26 -24.78
N GLN A 96 5.28 -17.07 -25.08
CA GLN A 96 5.24 -17.97 -26.23
C GLN A 96 5.26 -17.24 -27.58
N ASP A 97 4.82 -15.99 -27.62
CA ASP A 97 4.69 -15.17 -28.82
C ASP A 97 6.02 -14.53 -29.29
N ILE A 98 6.84 -14.07 -28.36
CA ILE A 98 7.98 -13.18 -28.65
C ILE A 98 9.33 -13.78 -28.15
N ASN A 99 9.30 -14.98 -27.55
CA ASN A 99 10.47 -15.64 -26.93
C ASN A 99 11.25 -14.70 -25.98
N ARG A 100 10.52 -13.87 -25.24
CA ARG A 100 11.06 -12.92 -24.25
C ARG A 100 10.58 -13.28 -22.85
N PRO A 101 11.38 -13.00 -21.80
CA PRO A 101 10.93 -13.18 -20.43
C PRO A 101 9.61 -12.45 -20.15
N HIS A 102 8.80 -13.00 -19.25
CA HIS A 102 7.59 -12.30 -18.84
C HIS A 102 7.90 -10.93 -18.21
N HIS A 103 7.05 -9.95 -18.51
CA HIS A 103 7.13 -8.64 -17.85
C HIS A 103 6.91 -8.72 -16.34
N CYS A 104 7.48 -7.78 -15.59
CA CYS A 104 7.16 -7.64 -14.18
C CYS A 104 5.70 -7.18 -13.98
N ARG A 105 5.05 -7.63 -12.90
CA ARG A 105 3.74 -7.14 -12.47
C ARG A 105 3.88 -6.47 -11.11
N SER A 106 3.21 -5.34 -10.93
CA SER A 106 3.28 -4.54 -9.71
C SER A 106 2.32 -5.06 -8.65
N TYR A 107 2.81 -5.16 -7.42
CA TYR A 107 2.03 -5.52 -6.24
C TYR A 107 2.36 -4.55 -5.11
N THR A 108 1.32 -4.01 -4.48
CA THR A 108 1.48 -3.12 -3.34
C THR A 108 1.87 -3.95 -2.13
N MET A 109 2.87 -3.48 -1.38
CA MET A 109 3.30 -4.13 -0.15
C MET A 109 2.26 -3.87 0.93
N THR A 110 1.87 -4.91 1.66
CA THR A 110 0.92 -4.86 2.76
C THR A 110 1.63 -5.15 4.08
N ALA A 111 0.96 -4.82 5.18
CA ALA A 111 1.39 -5.13 6.53
C ALA A 111 1.69 -6.62 6.71
N LEU A 112 2.77 -6.90 7.44
CA LEU A 112 2.98 -8.21 8.05
C LEU A 112 2.04 -8.36 9.24
N ARG A 113 1.59 -9.58 9.47
CA ARG A 113 0.71 -9.93 10.58
C ARG A 113 1.53 -10.58 11.69
N PRO A 114 1.11 -10.46 12.97
CA PRO A 114 1.82 -11.09 14.08
C PRO A 114 2.04 -12.60 13.89
N GLN A 115 1.07 -13.28 13.25
CA GLN A 115 1.14 -14.72 12.96
C GLN A 115 2.04 -15.11 11.78
N ASP A 116 2.61 -14.15 11.05
CA ASP A 116 3.52 -14.46 9.94
C ASP A 116 4.91 -14.86 10.41
N CYS A 117 5.22 -14.74 11.72
CA CYS A 117 6.42 -15.30 12.37
C CYS A 117 7.76 -14.92 11.70
N ILE A 118 7.83 -13.73 11.10
CA ILE A 118 9.03 -13.16 10.48
C ILE A 118 9.35 -11.80 11.11
N ASP A 119 10.64 -11.48 11.21
CA ASP A 119 11.09 -10.15 11.62
C ASP A 119 10.59 -9.10 10.61
N PRO A 120 9.84 -8.06 11.06
CA PRO A 120 9.36 -6.99 10.20
C PRO A 120 10.45 -6.26 9.40
N GLN A 121 11.71 -6.28 9.88
CA GLN A 121 12.83 -5.70 9.14
C GLN A 121 13.29 -6.55 7.96
N ASN A 122 12.92 -7.83 7.95
CA ASN A 122 13.38 -8.83 6.99
C ASN A 122 12.34 -9.20 5.95
N GLY A 123 11.07 -8.84 6.14
CA GLY A 123 10.03 -9.20 5.21
C GLY A 123 8.98 -8.14 4.94
N PHE A 124 8.17 -8.41 3.94
CA PHE A 124 6.90 -7.75 3.68
C PHE A 124 5.90 -8.78 3.18
N ALA A 125 4.62 -8.40 3.13
CA ALA A 125 3.59 -9.23 2.55
C ALA A 125 2.98 -8.64 1.29
N LEU A 126 2.36 -9.50 0.48
CA LEU A 126 1.57 -9.15 -0.70
C LEU A 126 0.14 -9.67 -0.56
N CYS A 127 -0.83 -8.82 -0.89
CA CYS A 127 -2.23 -9.24 -1.04
C CYS A 127 -2.51 -9.50 -2.53
N VAL A 128 -2.63 -10.77 -2.92
CA VAL A 128 -2.73 -11.17 -4.33
C VAL A 128 -4.11 -11.71 -4.64
N ARG A 129 -4.78 -11.15 -5.66
CA ARG A 129 -5.98 -11.71 -6.26
C ARG A 129 -5.58 -12.66 -7.40
N THR A 130 -6.15 -13.86 -7.41
CA THR A 130 -5.97 -14.85 -8.47
C THR A 130 -7.33 -15.44 -8.90
N PRO A 131 -7.49 -15.93 -10.14
CA PRO A 131 -8.67 -16.70 -10.51
C PRO A 131 -8.88 -17.92 -9.60
N TYR A 132 -10.12 -18.34 -9.39
CA TYR A 132 -10.43 -19.54 -8.60
C TYR A 132 -9.80 -20.78 -9.25
N MET A 133 -9.03 -21.54 -8.47
CA MET A 133 -8.21 -22.64 -9.00
C MET A 133 -8.97 -23.96 -9.17
N GLU A 134 -9.97 -24.24 -8.33
CA GLU A 134 -10.63 -25.56 -8.32
C GLU A 134 -11.55 -25.81 -9.52
N ASN A 135 -12.10 -24.76 -10.15
CA ASN A 135 -12.99 -24.91 -11.31
C ASN A 135 -12.27 -24.77 -12.66
N TYR A 136 -10.95 -24.56 -12.66
CA TYR A 136 -10.22 -24.16 -13.87
C TYR A 136 -10.20 -25.23 -14.97
N ASP A 137 -10.18 -26.52 -14.60
CA ASP A 137 -10.19 -27.62 -15.58
C ASP A 137 -11.54 -27.75 -16.32
N THR A 138 -12.61 -27.15 -15.77
CA THR A 138 -13.96 -27.20 -16.37
C THR A 138 -14.32 -25.94 -17.16
N CYS A 139 -13.53 -24.87 -17.04
CA CYS A 139 -13.69 -23.67 -17.83
C CYS A 139 -12.93 -23.86 -19.15
N VAL A 140 -13.64 -24.30 -20.19
CA VAL A 140 -13.19 -24.25 -21.59
C VAL A 140 -13.01 -22.78 -21.99
N ASP A 141 -11.87 -22.19 -21.64
CA ASP A 141 -11.43 -20.91 -22.19
C ASP A 141 -9.95 -21.05 -22.54
N ASP A 142 -9.65 -20.94 -23.84
CA ASP A 142 -8.39 -21.10 -24.57
C ASP A 142 -7.24 -20.17 -24.10
N ASN A 143 -6.97 -20.12 -22.80
CA ASN A 143 -6.21 -19.02 -22.21
C ASN A 143 -5.16 -19.48 -21.21
N ALA A 144 -4.28 -20.39 -21.67
CA ALA A 144 -3.04 -20.77 -20.99
C ALA A 144 -2.13 -19.57 -20.60
N ASN A 145 -2.38 -18.38 -21.16
CA ASN A 145 -1.61 -17.15 -20.92
C ASN A 145 -2.29 -16.11 -20.01
N LYS A 146 -3.46 -16.39 -19.40
CA LYS A 146 -4.11 -15.46 -18.46
C LYS A 146 -3.54 -15.59 -17.03
N SER A 147 -3.35 -14.46 -16.35
CA SER A 147 -2.99 -14.39 -14.91
C SER A 147 -1.67 -15.05 -14.51
N ILE A 148 -0.67 -15.10 -15.41
CA ILE A 148 0.62 -15.77 -15.19
C ILE A 148 1.27 -15.42 -13.84
N CYS A 149 1.41 -14.12 -13.52
CA CYS A 149 2.13 -13.71 -12.32
C CYS A 149 1.38 -14.01 -11.01
N SER A 150 0.07 -13.78 -10.95
CA SER A 150 -0.72 -14.09 -9.75
C SER A 150 -0.87 -15.59 -9.53
N ARG A 151 -0.94 -16.39 -10.60
CA ARG A 151 -0.92 -17.85 -10.49
C ARG A 151 0.43 -18.35 -9.97
N TYR A 152 1.53 -17.84 -10.55
CA TYR A 152 2.88 -18.14 -10.08
C TYR A 152 3.04 -17.85 -8.58
N LEU A 153 2.67 -16.65 -8.15
CA LEU A 153 2.77 -16.22 -6.76
C LEU A 153 1.94 -17.06 -5.77
N VAL A 154 0.86 -17.69 -6.23
CA VAL A 154 0.04 -18.57 -5.39
C VAL A 154 0.55 -20.02 -5.42
N SER A 155 1.26 -20.41 -6.48
CA SER A 155 1.83 -21.76 -6.62
C SER A 155 3.19 -21.97 -5.93
N VAL A 156 3.91 -20.89 -5.62
CA VAL A 156 5.20 -20.96 -4.92
C VAL A 156 5.03 -21.49 -3.50
N LYS A 157 6.04 -22.21 -3.04
CA LYS A 157 6.09 -22.82 -1.71
C LYS A 157 7.06 -22.06 -0.80
N PRO A 158 6.90 -22.18 0.53
CA PRO A 158 7.91 -21.71 1.48
C PRO A 158 9.31 -22.19 1.09
N GLY A 159 10.27 -21.26 1.04
CA GLY A 159 11.65 -21.49 0.61
C GLY A 159 11.94 -21.20 -0.86
N ASP A 160 10.92 -21.13 -1.73
CA ASP A 160 11.11 -20.82 -3.15
C ASP A 160 11.64 -19.41 -3.36
N GLU A 161 12.48 -19.24 -4.38
CA GLU A 161 13.02 -17.94 -4.76
C GLU A 161 12.09 -17.20 -5.73
N ILE A 162 11.90 -15.90 -5.45
CA ILE A 162 11.14 -14.98 -6.29
C ILE A 162 11.99 -13.76 -6.67
N LYS A 163 11.79 -13.27 -7.89
CA LYS A 163 12.50 -12.09 -8.43
C LYS A 163 11.71 -10.83 -8.15
N ILE A 164 12.28 -9.93 -7.36
CA ILE A 164 11.65 -8.69 -6.90
C ILE A 164 12.36 -7.46 -7.45
N LEU A 165 11.56 -6.49 -7.88
CA LEU A 165 11.97 -5.18 -8.36
C LEU A 165 11.43 -4.09 -7.45
N GLY A 166 12.04 -2.92 -7.52
CA GLY A 166 11.68 -1.77 -6.71
C GLY A 166 12.55 -1.70 -5.45
N PRO A 167 12.07 -1.10 -4.36
CA PRO A 167 10.72 -0.56 -4.20
C PRO A 167 10.46 0.60 -5.16
N PHE A 168 9.20 0.73 -5.57
CA PHE A 168 8.72 1.79 -6.42
C PHE A 168 7.79 2.70 -5.62
N THR A 169 7.89 4.00 -5.88
CA THR A 169 7.06 4.99 -5.21
C THR A 169 5.78 5.23 -6.00
N GLY A 170 4.65 5.01 -5.32
CA GLY A 170 3.32 5.36 -5.81
C GLY A 170 2.82 6.69 -5.24
N LYS A 171 1.52 6.94 -5.39
CA LYS A 171 0.83 8.12 -4.82
C LYS A 171 0.29 7.91 -3.40
N LEU A 172 0.51 6.73 -2.83
CA LEU A 172 -0.09 6.33 -1.55
C LEU A 172 0.89 6.45 -0.37
N LEU A 173 1.98 7.21 -0.52
CA LEU A 173 2.87 7.45 0.62
C LEU A 173 2.17 8.34 1.67
N LEU A 174 2.37 8.01 2.93
CA LEU A 174 2.02 8.90 4.04
C LEU A 174 3.01 10.07 4.09
N SER A 175 2.50 11.28 4.27
CA SER A 175 3.31 12.47 4.51
C SER A 175 3.79 12.53 5.97
N ASP A 176 4.77 13.38 6.27
CA ASP A 176 5.20 13.62 7.66
C ASP A 176 4.05 14.13 8.54
N TYR A 177 3.11 14.87 7.96
CA TYR A 177 1.91 15.33 8.67
C TYR A 177 0.95 14.17 8.96
N ASP A 178 0.79 13.21 8.05
CA ASP A 178 -0.01 12.00 8.32
C ASP A 178 0.64 11.16 9.41
N LEU A 179 1.97 11.02 9.38
CA LEU A 179 2.76 10.32 10.40
C LEU A 179 2.79 11.04 11.75
N SER A 180 2.41 12.32 11.81
CA SER A 180 2.18 13.02 13.09
C SER A 180 0.91 12.57 13.79
N GLY A 181 0.03 11.83 13.10
CA GLY A 181 -1.25 11.35 13.63
C GLY A 181 -2.38 12.37 13.66
N LYS A 182 -2.12 13.62 13.25
CA LYS A 182 -3.10 14.74 13.31
C LYS A 182 -4.02 14.82 12.10
N SER A 183 -3.67 14.19 10.99
CA SER A 183 -4.50 14.14 9.79
C SER A 183 -5.78 13.33 10.01
N ASN A 184 -6.91 13.84 9.50
CA ASN A 184 -8.05 12.98 9.21
C ASN A 184 -7.79 12.24 7.90
N ILE A 185 -7.87 10.91 7.92
CA ILE A 185 -7.51 10.04 6.78
C ILE A 185 -8.74 9.25 6.37
N ILE A 186 -9.13 9.38 5.09
CA ILE A 186 -10.19 8.57 4.48
C ILE A 186 -9.55 7.60 3.50
N MET A 187 -9.79 6.32 3.70
CA MET A 187 -9.29 5.22 2.87
C MET A 187 -10.47 4.52 2.21
N VAL A 188 -10.42 4.39 0.89
CA VAL A 188 -11.46 3.71 0.10
C VAL A 188 -10.83 2.54 -0.61
N ALA A 189 -11.24 1.33 -0.24
CA ALA A 189 -10.63 0.09 -0.70
C ALA A 189 -11.66 -0.84 -1.33
N THR A 190 -11.24 -1.61 -2.33
CA THR A 190 -12.02 -2.74 -2.86
C THR A 190 -11.13 -3.95 -3.07
N GLY A 191 -11.56 -5.14 -2.61
CA GLY A 191 -10.80 -6.39 -2.72
C GLY A 191 -9.33 -6.25 -2.30
N ALA A 192 -8.40 -6.66 -3.17
CA ALA A 192 -6.95 -6.59 -2.91
C ALA A 192 -6.39 -5.16 -2.80
N GLY A 193 -7.18 -4.13 -3.16
CA GLY A 193 -6.82 -2.72 -2.97
C GLY A 193 -6.72 -2.30 -1.49
N ILE A 194 -7.04 -3.19 -0.55
CA ILE A 194 -6.83 -2.99 0.89
C ILE A 194 -5.34 -3.03 1.30
N ALA A 195 -4.47 -3.63 0.49
CA ALA A 195 -3.05 -3.83 0.77
C ALA A 195 -2.30 -2.58 1.30
N PRO A 196 -2.30 -1.43 0.61
CA PRO A 196 -1.64 -0.23 1.12
C PRO A 196 -2.21 0.23 2.47
N PHE A 197 -3.52 0.12 2.65
CA PHE A 197 -4.19 0.60 3.86
C PHE A 197 -3.95 -0.27 5.06
N MET A 198 -3.75 -1.58 4.89
CA MET A 198 -3.26 -2.42 5.98
C MET A 198 -1.88 -1.96 6.46
N ALA A 199 -0.97 -1.63 5.55
CA ALA A 199 0.34 -1.08 5.89
C ALA A 199 0.22 0.30 6.57
N HIS A 200 -0.70 1.16 6.11
CA HIS A 200 -0.97 2.44 6.77
C HIS A 200 -1.52 2.26 8.18
N LEU A 201 -2.51 1.38 8.38
CA LEU A 201 -3.11 1.12 9.69
C LEU A 201 -2.08 0.56 10.67
N GLN A 202 -1.19 -0.34 10.20
CA GLN A 202 -0.09 -0.85 11.03
C GLN A 202 0.80 0.28 11.55
N ILE A 203 1.19 1.24 10.71
CA ILE A 203 2.02 2.37 11.13
C ILE A 203 1.22 3.33 12.03
N LEU A 204 0.04 3.75 11.60
CA LEU A 204 -0.73 4.85 12.21
C LEU A 204 -1.39 4.45 13.54
N LEU A 205 -1.77 3.19 13.69
CA LEU A 205 -2.47 2.67 14.88
C LEU A 205 -1.60 1.70 15.67
N GLY A 206 -0.74 0.92 15.02
CA GLY A 206 0.04 -0.14 15.67
C GLY A 206 1.43 0.29 16.16
N GLU A 207 2.23 0.92 15.31
CA GLU A 207 3.68 1.10 15.56
C GLU A 207 4.05 2.50 16.06
N ASN A 208 3.33 3.54 15.63
CA ASN A 208 3.67 4.91 15.99
C ASN A 208 2.83 5.42 17.18
N GLU A 209 3.39 5.32 18.38
CA GLU A 209 2.74 5.80 19.61
C GLU A 209 2.40 7.29 19.56
N ASN A 210 3.20 8.10 18.86
CA ASN A 210 2.94 9.54 18.70
C ASN A 210 1.65 9.82 17.92
N CYS A 211 1.13 8.83 17.19
CA CYS A 211 -0.10 9.03 16.47
C CYS A 211 -1.33 8.99 17.39
N ASN A 212 -1.31 8.32 18.55
CA ASN A 212 -2.50 7.93 19.31
C ASN A 212 -2.87 8.88 20.48
N GLY A 213 -2.57 10.18 20.38
CA GLY A 213 -2.92 11.18 21.39
C GLY A 213 -4.38 11.67 21.34
N ASP A 214 -4.78 12.47 22.32
CA ASP A 214 -6.13 13.07 22.40
C ASP A 214 -6.44 14.02 21.22
N ASP A 215 -5.41 14.58 20.58
CA ASP A 215 -5.52 15.44 19.39
C ASP A 215 -5.38 14.67 18.06
N ALA A 216 -5.44 13.33 18.11
CA ALA A 216 -5.31 12.49 16.94
C ALA A 216 -6.49 12.66 15.96
N GLY A 217 -6.16 12.75 14.67
CA GLY A 217 -7.16 12.75 13.60
C GLY A 217 -7.84 11.40 13.42
N LYS A 218 -9.06 11.42 12.87
CA LYS A 218 -9.89 10.24 12.60
C LYS A 218 -9.41 9.51 11.34
N ILE A 219 -9.49 8.18 11.38
CA ILE A 219 -9.18 7.29 10.27
C ILE A 219 -10.45 6.53 9.91
N ILE A 220 -10.93 6.71 8.68
CA ILE A 220 -12.11 6.02 8.17
C ILE A 220 -11.67 5.10 7.03
N LEU A 221 -11.99 3.82 7.14
CA LEU A 221 -11.82 2.84 6.05
C LEU A 221 -13.18 2.41 5.52
N ILE A 222 -13.47 2.78 4.28
CA ILE A 222 -14.61 2.26 3.52
C ILE A 222 -14.12 1.08 2.70
N PHE A 223 -14.54 -0.13 3.06
CA PHE A 223 -14.06 -1.36 2.43
C PHE A 223 -15.18 -2.10 1.69
N GLY A 224 -15.09 -2.08 0.36
CA GLY A 224 -15.98 -2.81 -0.54
C GLY A 224 -15.52 -4.24 -0.80
N VAL A 225 -16.34 -5.21 -0.43
CA VAL A 225 -16.12 -6.64 -0.73
C VAL A 225 -17.43 -7.29 -1.16
N GLN A 226 -17.39 -8.54 -1.62
CA GLN A 226 -18.60 -9.22 -2.05
C GLN A 226 -19.50 -9.56 -0.87
N GLY A 227 -18.95 -10.30 0.08
CA GLY A 227 -19.59 -10.67 1.33
C GLY A 227 -18.53 -11.19 2.29
N ASP A 228 -18.97 -11.92 3.30
CA ASP A 228 -18.13 -12.33 4.43
C ASP A 228 -16.93 -13.20 4.02
N ASP A 229 -17.09 -14.11 3.05
CA ASP A 229 -16.02 -14.99 2.56
C ASP A 229 -14.89 -14.27 1.82
N THR A 230 -15.14 -13.00 1.47
CA THR A 230 -14.16 -12.12 0.79
C THR A 230 -13.75 -10.94 1.65
N PHE A 231 -14.12 -10.91 2.92
CA PHE A 231 -13.74 -9.85 3.85
C PHE A 231 -12.31 -10.07 4.36
N LEU A 232 -11.35 -9.57 3.57
CA LEU A 232 -9.92 -9.75 3.79
C LEU A 232 -9.48 -9.07 5.10
N TYR A 233 -8.59 -9.71 5.85
CA TYR A 233 -8.01 -9.17 7.09
C TYR A 233 -9.05 -8.82 8.18
N ARG A 234 -10.16 -9.56 8.24
CA ARG A 234 -11.25 -9.35 9.22
C ARG A 234 -10.72 -9.15 10.64
N ASN A 235 -9.93 -10.10 11.11
CA ASN A 235 -9.47 -10.14 12.50
C ASN A 235 -8.60 -8.92 12.83
N GLU A 236 -7.70 -8.54 11.92
CA GLU A 236 -6.83 -7.38 12.09
C GLU A 236 -7.64 -6.08 12.09
N LEU A 237 -8.57 -5.92 11.15
CA LEU A 237 -9.41 -4.72 11.05
C LEU A 237 -10.35 -4.57 12.25
N GLU A 238 -10.99 -5.65 12.71
CA GLU A 238 -11.87 -5.63 13.89
C GLU A 238 -11.07 -5.42 15.19
N LYS A 239 -9.83 -5.91 15.25
CA LYS A 239 -8.90 -5.60 16.34
C LYS A 239 -8.57 -4.11 16.37
N TYR A 240 -8.21 -3.49 15.25
CA TYR A 240 -7.97 -2.04 15.23
C TYR A 240 -9.22 -1.25 15.64
N GLN A 241 -10.41 -1.66 15.19
CA GLN A 241 -11.65 -0.96 15.53
C GLN A 241 -11.98 -1.04 17.02
N SER A 242 -11.74 -2.19 17.65
CA SER A 242 -11.95 -2.38 19.09
C SER A 242 -10.89 -1.68 19.95
N GLN A 243 -9.63 -1.62 19.49
CA GLN A 243 -8.55 -0.93 20.21
C GLN A 243 -8.62 0.59 20.08
N PHE A 244 -9.13 1.10 18.96
CA PHE A 244 -9.16 2.53 18.65
C PHE A 244 -10.57 3.03 18.31
N PRO A 245 -11.59 2.82 19.16
CA PRO A 245 -12.99 3.06 18.82
C PRO A 245 -13.31 4.54 18.54
N ASN A 246 -12.55 5.47 19.11
CA ASN A 246 -12.74 6.91 18.90
C ASN A 246 -11.96 7.45 17.69
N ARG A 247 -11.07 6.64 17.11
CA ARG A 247 -10.14 7.06 16.07
C ARG A 247 -10.33 6.31 14.76
N PHE A 248 -10.53 4.99 14.80
CA PHE A 248 -10.67 4.16 13.62
C PHE A 248 -12.11 3.70 13.41
N GLU A 249 -12.67 4.07 12.26
CA GLU A 249 -14.00 3.65 11.83
C GLU A 249 -13.90 2.76 10.60
N LEU A 250 -14.44 1.54 10.71
CA LEU A 250 -14.51 0.58 9.62
C LEU A 250 -15.93 0.51 9.07
N ILE A 251 -16.08 0.93 7.82
CA ILE A 251 -17.34 0.92 7.07
C ILE A 251 -17.27 -0.21 6.05
N LYS A 252 -18.10 -1.24 6.24
CA LYS A 252 -18.16 -2.42 5.36
C LYS A 252 -19.22 -2.18 4.28
N ALA A 253 -18.87 -2.34 3.01
CA ALA A 253 -19.80 -2.27 1.89
C ALA A 253 -19.86 -3.63 1.17
N TYR A 254 -20.94 -4.39 1.42
CA TYR A 254 -21.14 -5.72 0.83
C TYR A 254 -22.02 -5.66 -0.42
N SER A 255 -21.47 -6.05 -1.56
CA SER A 255 -22.24 -6.11 -2.80
C SER A 255 -23.22 -7.31 -2.84
N GLN A 256 -22.98 -8.31 -2.00
CA GLN A 256 -23.79 -9.51 -1.79
C GLN A 256 -24.00 -9.65 -0.29
N HIS A 257 -25.21 -9.38 0.18
CA HIS A 257 -25.53 -9.52 1.59
C HIS A 257 -26.01 -10.94 1.90
N PRO A 258 -25.71 -11.47 3.11
CA PRO A 258 -26.26 -12.74 3.57
C PRO A 258 -27.78 -12.70 3.77
N VAL A 259 -28.35 -11.49 3.93
CA VAL A 259 -29.78 -11.22 3.98
C VAL A 259 -30.17 -10.40 2.75
N PRO A 260 -31.35 -10.59 2.13
CA PRO A 260 -31.78 -9.78 1.00
C PRO A 260 -31.85 -8.29 1.38
N SER A 261 -30.87 -7.51 0.95
CA SER A 261 -30.84 -6.05 1.08
C SER A 261 -30.31 -5.41 -0.20
N GLU A 262 -30.44 -4.09 -0.30
CA GLU A 262 -29.85 -3.34 -1.42
C GLU A 262 -28.33 -3.58 -1.47
N ARG A 263 -27.80 -3.83 -2.67
CA ARG A 263 -26.36 -4.07 -2.86
C ARG A 263 -25.60 -2.81 -2.47
N ALA A 264 -24.70 -2.94 -1.50
CA ALA A 264 -23.83 -1.84 -1.10
C ALA A 264 -22.53 -1.88 -1.89
N TYR A 265 -22.22 -0.78 -2.58
CA TYR A 265 -20.89 -0.54 -3.14
C TYR A 265 -20.30 0.73 -2.51
N VAL A 266 -18.98 0.88 -2.61
CA VAL A 266 -18.26 2.03 -2.06
C VAL A 266 -18.81 3.37 -2.58
N GLN A 267 -19.29 3.42 -3.83
CA GLN A 267 -19.87 4.63 -4.44
C GLN A 267 -21.34 4.89 -4.08
N VAL A 268 -22.08 3.86 -3.66
CA VAL A 268 -23.52 3.95 -3.33
C VAL A 268 -23.71 4.20 -1.84
N TRP A 269 -22.64 4.15 -1.06
CA TRP A 269 -22.71 4.32 0.37
C TRP A 269 -23.21 5.72 0.72
N LYS A 270 -24.44 5.78 1.21
CA LYS A 270 -25.07 7.00 1.71
C LYS A 270 -24.44 7.30 3.07
N PHE A 271 -23.91 8.51 3.25
CA PHE A 271 -23.50 9.02 4.55
C PHE A 271 -24.74 9.20 5.43
N THR A 272 -25.28 8.13 6.01
CA THR A 272 -26.49 8.20 6.84
C THR A 272 -26.21 8.55 8.31
N LYS A 273 -24.99 8.95 8.65
CA LYS A 273 -24.67 9.51 9.97
C LYS A 273 -23.57 10.56 9.88
N TYR A 274 -23.96 11.79 9.57
CA TYR A 274 -23.39 13.02 10.16
C TYR A 274 -24.51 14.05 10.25
#